data_AF-A0A1Y2W6W6-F1
#
_entry.id   AF-A0A1Y2W6W6-F1
#
_cell.length_a   1.000
_cell.length_b   1.000
_cell.length_c   1.000
_cell.angle_alpha   90.00
_cell.angle_beta   90.00
_cell.angle_gamma   90.00
#
_symmetry.space_group_name_H-M   'P 1'
#
loop_
_entity.id
_entity.type
_entity.pdbx_description
1 polymer ?
#
loop_
_entity_poly.entity_id
_entity_poly.type
_entity_poly.pdbx_seq_one_letter_code
_entity_poly.pdbx_strand_id
1 'polypeptide(L)'
;MYEYPTNYEMPYSMAMRVLIKLFRMIETSTYEYIPSLYWQSQFQYEFPLEKGYAVGCEQPPEPTSRNRMDGIVLRYDDPHDTLSVLILREDKKRKGNYKVVESQALEGAVRAMNEASLDKIYCVTTVGGNFRAWVVESPDARLQPLFGPDTQADRNSYQPGLLYDVDPNQAAHVHRWRVNPELTRVIDLIKYQFPLRQAPILPSQQLDQGTMGSHYPDVPVNSSSWARTHEQPADQADMMDMEYHREPTEGISMTAHAEPSEGSNLPEASSSSLTTPGPSGTQHDSITTVKVVKVKKIPHRLHPDEYEFTDVRGKQRTTRLDEWDLRQIAGRSVRVYVGRKMEYWCYQFPE
;
A
#
# COMPACT_ATOMS: atom_id res chain seq x y z
N MET A 1 -12.38 30.79 -17.09
CA MET A 1 -11.96 29.75 -18.04
C MET A 1 -10.61 30.22 -18.57
N TYR A 2 -9.49 29.66 -18.09
CA TYR A 2 -8.16 30.09 -18.52
C TYR A 2 -7.83 29.32 -19.80
N GLU A 3 -7.77 30.03 -20.93
CA GLU A 3 -7.24 29.49 -22.18
C GLU A 3 -5.73 29.33 -22.03
N TYR A 4 -5.24 28.09 -22.18
CA TYR A 4 -3.82 27.80 -22.13
C TYR A 4 -3.27 27.76 -23.56
N PRO A 5 -2.08 28.35 -23.82
CA PRO A 5 -1.49 28.41 -25.14
C PRO A 5 -1.17 26.99 -25.65
N THR A 6 -1.65 26.67 -26.85
CA THR A 6 -1.65 25.32 -27.45
C THR A 6 -0.34 24.92 -28.13
N ASN A 7 0.66 25.81 -28.22
CA ASN A 7 1.80 25.63 -29.14
C ASN A 7 3.20 25.60 -28.49
N TYR A 8 3.32 25.41 -27.18
CA TYR A 8 4.64 25.13 -26.59
C TYR A 8 4.92 23.62 -26.59
N GLU A 9 6.06 23.22 -27.15
CA GLU A 9 6.62 21.89 -26.95
C GLU A 9 6.78 21.64 -25.46
N MET A 10 5.81 20.92 -24.89
CA MET A 10 5.82 20.58 -23.49
C MET A 10 7.04 19.68 -23.21
N PRO A 11 7.91 20.00 -22.24
CA PRO A 11 9.15 19.26 -21.98
C PRO A 11 8.92 17.88 -21.33
N TYR A 12 7.72 17.31 -21.47
CA TYR A 12 7.32 16.05 -20.89
C TYR A 12 7.31 14.94 -21.93
N SER A 13 7.68 13.74 -21.49
CA SER A 13 7.40 12.50 -22.22
C SER A 13 5.92 12.37 -22.55
N MET A 14 5.59 11.61 -23.59
CA MET A 14 4.20 11.39 -23.97
C MET A 14 3.37 10.79 -22.82
N ALA A 15 3.95 9.84 -22.07
CA ALA A 15 3.32 9.26 -20.89
C ALA A 15 2.93 10.33 -19.85
N MET A 16 3.85 11.23 -19.51
CA MET A 16 3.57 12.31 -18.55
C MET A 16 2.53 13.30 -19.10
N ARG A 17 2.50 13.58 -20.41
CA ARG A 17 1.42 14.40 -21.02
C ARG A 17 0.05 13.74 -20.86
N VAL A 18 -0.04 12.43 -21.04
CA VAL A 18 -1.27 11.65 -20.82
C VAL A 18 -1.69 11.71 -19.35
N LEU A 19 -0.77 11.49 -18.41
CA LEU A 19 -1.05 11.59 -16.96
C LEU A 19 -1.57 12.98 -16.57
N ILE A 20 -0.94 14.04 -17.07
CA ILE A 20 -1.40 15.43 -16.85
C ILE A 20 -2.82 15.62 -17.41
N LYS A 21 -3.11 15.09 -18.61
CA LYS A 21 -4.44 15.20 -19.22
C LYS A 21 -5.48 14.46 -18.37
N LEU A 22 -5.21 13.23 -17.95
CA LEU A 22 -6.11 12.43 -17.11
C LEU A 22 -6.34 13.09 -15.74
N PHE A 23 -5.28 13.58 -15.09
CA PHE A 23 -5.38 14.31 -13.83
C PHE A 23 -6.26 15.55 -13.95
N ARG A 24 -6.12 16.32 -15.04
CA ARG A 24 -6.99 17.47 -15.33
C ARG A 24 -8.44 17.05 -15.57
N MET A 25 -8.67 15.90 -16.20
CA MET A 25 -10.04 15.39 -16.42
C MET A 25 -10.75 15.03 -15.11
N ILE A 26 -10.03 14.60 -14.07
CA ILE A 26 -10.62 14.37 -12.74
C ILE A 26 -11.30 15.64 -12.20
N GLU A 27 -10.72 16.81 -12.45
CA GLU A 27 -11.27 18.08 -11.96
C GLU A 27 -12.59 18.44 -12.63
N THR A 28 -12.77 18.06 -13.90
CA THR A 28 -13.94 18.44 -14.70
C THR A 28 -14.99 17.33 -14.82
N SER A 29 -14.62 16.08 -14.49
CA SER A 29 -15.49 14.91 -14.64
C SER A 29 -16.26 14.59 -13.37
N THR A 30 -17.48 14.09 -13.53
CA THR A 30 -18.27 13.44 -12.47
C THR A 30 -18.20 11.92 -12.53
N TYR A 31 -17.61 11.36 -13.59
CA TYR A 31 -17.51 9.92 -13.81
C TYR A 31 -16.44 9.27 -12.93
N GLU A 32 -16.79 8.13 -12.34
CA GLU A 32 -15.95 7.38 -11.40
C GLU A 32 -14.77 6.67 -12.06
N TYR A 33 -14.90 6.28 -13.34
CA TYR A 33 -13.82 5.61 -14.07
C TYR A 33 -12.62 6.54 -14.36
N ILE A 34 -12.79 7.87 -14.34
CA ILE A 34 -11.71 8.81 -14.71
C ILE A 34 -10.58 8.82 -13.67
N PRO A 35 -10.85 8.95 -12.35
CA PRO A 35 -9.84 8.72 -11.32
C PRO A 35 -9.16 7.35 -11.41
N SER A 36 -9.94 6.27 -11.59
CA SER A 36 -9.39 4.92 -11.72
C SER A 36 -8.44 4.80 -12.93
N LEU A 37 -8.82 5.36 -14.09
CA LEU A 37 -7.97 5.39 -15.29
C LEU A 37 -6.68 6.19 -15.08
N TYR A 38 -6.76 7.34 -14.40
CA TYR A 38 -5.58 8.13 -14.04
C TYR A 38 -4.62 7.33 -13.17
N TRP A 39 -5.13 6.76 -12.07
CA TRP A 39 -4.30 6.00 -11.15
C TRP A 39 -3.75 4.73 -11.80
N GLN A 40 -4.56 4.00 -12.56
CA GLN A 40 -4.10 2.86 -13.34
C GLN A 40 -2.91 3.24 -14.24
N SER A 41 -3.03 4.35 -14.97
CA SER A 41 -1.96 4.84 -15.85
C SER A 41 -0.72 5.28 -15.05
N GLN A 42 -0.91 5.94 -13.91
CA GLN A 42 0.19 6.35 -13.03
C GLN A 42 0.96 5.13 -12.50
N PHE A 43 0.25 4.09 -12.05
CA PHE A 43 0.88 2.87 -11.57
C PHE A 43 1.55 2.08 -12.70
N GLN A 44 0.99 2.03 -13.91
CA GLN A 44 1.66 1.42 -15.07
C GLN A 44 2.93 2.16 -15.46
N TYR A 45 2.94 3.49 -15.35
CA TYR A 45 4.13 4.30 -15.57
C TYR A 45 5.22 4.02 -14.52
N GLU A 46 4.83 3.84 -13.26
CA GLU A 46 5.76 3.65 -12.14
C GLU A 46 6.18 2.19 -11.95
N PHE A 47 5.35 1.22 -12.35
CA PHE A 47 5.58 -0.23 -12.24
C PHE A 47 5.55 -0.88 -13.63
N PRO A 48 6.56 -0.60 -14.47
CA PRO A 48 6.61 -1.10 -15.83
C PRO A 48 6.82 -2.62 -15.93
N LEU A 49 6.22 -3.23 -16.95
CA LEU A 49 6.26 -4.68 -17.19
C LEU A 49 7.67 -5.20 -17.44
N GLU A 50 8.48 -4.45 -18.19
CA GLU A 50 9.88 -4.78 -18.47
C GLU A 50 10.79 -4.75 -17.23
N LYS A 51 10.28 -4.30 -16.07
CA LYS A 51 10.96 -4.35 -14.77
C LYS A 51 10.40 -5.43 -13.84
N GLY A 52 9.60 -6.35 -14.36
CA GLY A 52 9.06 -7.48 -13.60
C GLY A 52 7.85 -7.11 -12.75
N TYR A 53 7.06 -6.12 -13.15
CA TYR A 53 5.81 -5.76 -12.48
C TYR A 53 4.61 -5.95 -13.40
N ALA A 54 3.47 -6.35 -12.85
CA ALA A 54 2.22 -6.36 -13.60
C ALA A 54 1.18 -5.52 -12.87
N VAL A 55 0.53 -4.59 -13.58
CA VAL A 55 -0.53 -3.75 -13.03
C VAL A 55 -1.86 -4.18 -13.62
N GLY A 56 -2.72 -4.75 -12.79
CA GLY A 56 -4.06 -5.22 -13.16
C GLY A 56 -5.16 -4.28 -12.66
N CYS A 57 -6.31 -4.30 -13.32
CA CYS A 57 -7.54 -3.63 -12.89
C CYS A 57 -8.64 -4.65 -12.61
N GLU A 58 -9.54 -4.32 -11.68
CA GLU A 58 -10.73 -5.12 -11.35
C GLU A 58 -10.43 -6.59 -11.08
N GLN A 59 -9.33 -6.86 -10.37
CA GLN A 59 -8.90 -8.22 -10.00
C GLN A 59 -9.41 -8.57 -8.61
N PRO A 60 -9.85 -9.82 -8.38
CA PRO A 60 -10.21 -10.25 -7.04
C PRO A 60 -8.94 -10.36 -6.17
N PRO A 61 -9.03 -10.07 -4.85
CA PRO A 61 -7.89 -10.21 -3.94
C PRO A 61 -7.53 -11.68 -3.65
N GLU A 62 -8.46 -12.61 -3.94
CA GLU A 62 -8.33 -14.06 -3.78
C GLU A 62 -9.16 -14.77 -4.88
N PRO A 63 -8.77 -15.96 -5.38
CA PRO A 63 -9.37 -16.58 -6.57
C PRO A 63 -10.88 -16.82 -6.51
N THR A 64 -11.43 -17.01 -5.31
CA THR A 64 -12.85 -17.34 -5.08
C THR A 64 -13.72 -16.11 -4.83
N SER A 65 -13.12 -14.93 -4.65
CA SER A 65 -13.86 -13.72 -4.31
C SER A 65 -14.54 -13.10 -5.53
N ARG A 66 -15.79 -12.68 -5.35
CA ARG A 66 -16.51 -11.82 -6.30
C ARG A 66 -16.18 -10.34 -6.09
N ASN A 67 -15.61 -9.98 -4.94
CA ASN A 67 -15.20 -8.61 -4.64
C ASN A 67 -13.89 -8.36 -5.39
N ARG A 68 -13.89 -7.32 -6.21
CA ARG A 68 -12.74 -6.92 -7.03
C ARG A 68 -12.12 -5.66 -6.44
N MET A 69 -10.80 -5.61 -6.42
CA MET A 69 -10.06 -4.39 -6.13
C MET A 69 -9.97 -3.55 -7.40
N ASP A 70 -10.03 -2.23 -7.26
CA ASP A 70 -9.93 -1.31 -8.41
C ASP A 70 -8.58 -1.44 -9.13
N GLY A 71 -7.51 -1.75 -8.39
CA GLY A 71 -6.20 -2.05 -8.97
C GLY A 71 -5.36 -3.00 -8.12
N ILE A 72 -4.47 -3.72 -8.78
CA ILE A 72 -3.47 -4.58 -8.16
C ILE A 72 -2.11 -4.38 -8.83
N VAL A 73 -1.05 -4.37 -8.03
CA VAL A 73 0.32 -4.44 -8.54
C VAL A 73 0.92 -5.76 -8.08
N LEU A 74 1.37 -6.55 -9.04
CA LEU A 74 2.10 -7.80 -8.83
C LEU A 74 3.57 -7.59 -9.13
N ARG A 75 4.43 -8.28 -8.40
CA ARG A 75 5.87 -8.38 -8.69
C ARG A 75 6.21 -9.81 -9.06
N TYR A 76 6.96 -9.97 -10.14
CA TYR A 76 7.57 -11.23 -10.56
C TYR A 76 8.84 -11.51 -9.75
N ASP A 77 8.93 -12.72 -9.24
CA ASP A 77 10.08 -13.23 -8.50
C ASP A 77 10.79 -14.29 -9.34
N ASP A 78 11.80 -13.85 -10.09
CA ASP A 78 12.55 -14.63 -11.08
C ASP A 78 13.15 -15.94 -10.53
N PRO A 79 13.78 -15.98 -9.33
CA PRO A 79 14.34 -17.21 -8.78
C PRO A 79 13.31 -18.31 -8.48
N HIS A 80 12.05 -17.93 -8.24
CA HIS A 80 10.99 -18.86 -7.84
C HIS A 80 9.88 -19.01 -8.88
N ASP A 81 9.93 -18.25 -9.98
CA ASP A 81 8.91 -18.17 -11.03
C ASP A 81 7.50 -17.92 -10.47
N THR A 82 7.37 -16.94 -9.56
CA THR A 82 6.08 -16.61 -8.93
C THR A 82 5.70 -15.13 -9.08
N LEU A 83 4.40 -14.85 -9.01
CA LEU A 83 3.88 -13.50 -8.83
C LEU A 83 3.45 -13.32 -7.36
N SER A 84 3.84 -12.19 -6.78
CA SER A 84 3.43 -11.80 -5.43
C SER A 84 2.72 -10.47 -5.45
N VAL A 85 1.64 -10.36 -4.69
CA VAL A 85 0.87 -9.12 -4.56
C VAL A 85 1.68 -8.11 -3.77
N LEU A 86 1.93 -6.96 -4.39
CA LEU A 86 2.72 -5.88 -3.81
C LEU A 86 1.82 -4.76 -3.30
N ILE A 87 0.84 -4.34 -4.12
CA ILE A 87 -0.06 -3.23 -3.81
C ILE A 87 -1.48 -3.63 -4.15
N LEU A 88 -2.43 -3.34 -3.25
CA LEU A 88 -3.85 -3.23 -3.57
C LEU A 88 -4.25 -1.76 -3.64
N ARG A 89 -5.06 -1.41 -4.65
CA ARG A 89 -5.57 -0.07 -4.85
C ARG A 89 -7.09 -0.08 -4.78
N GLU A 90 -7.63 0.85 -4.00
CA GLU A 90 -9.05 1.17 -3.99
C GLU A 90 -9.23 2.65 -4.32
N ASP A 91 -10.13 2.94 -5.24
CA ASP A 91 -10.40 4.25 -5.79
C ASP A 91 -11.81 4.72 -5.41
N LYS A 92 -11.95 6.03 -5.25
CA LYS A 92 -13.26 6.68 -5.25
C LYS A 92 -13.20 7.94 -6.09
N LYS A 93 -14.35 8.31 -6.64
CA LYS A 93 -14.51 9.57 -7.36
C LYS A 93 -14.17 10.78 -6.50
N ARG A 94 -14.02 11.94 -7.15
CA ARG A 94 -13.86 13.22 -6.47
C ARG A 94 -15.02 13.44 -5.48
N LYS A 95 -14.70 13.87 -4.25
CA LYS A 95 -15.66 13.98 -3.11
C LYS A 95 -16.24 12.63 -2.65
N GLY A 96 -15.61 11.52 -3.02
CA GLY A 96 -15.94 10.19 -2.51
C GLY A 96 -15.71 10.06 -1.00
N ASN A 97 -16.20 8.97 -0.44
CA ASN A 97 -16.18 8.72 1.00
C ASN A 97 -14.85 8.08 1.42
N TYR A 98 -14.03 8.84 2.16
CA TYR A 98 -12.72 8.42 2.67
C TYR A 98 -12.79 7.24 3.63
N LYS A 99 -13.86 7.12 4.42
CA LYS A 99 -14.03 6.00 5.33
C LYS A 99 -14.27 4.71 4.55
N VAL A 100 -15.11 4.78 3.52
CA VAL A 100 -15.47 3.62 2.69
C VAL A 100 -14.25 3.12 1.91
N VAL A 101 -13.49 4.00 1.25
CA VAL A 101 -12.29 3.60 0.48
C VAL A 101 -11.24 2.93 1.38
N GLU A 102 -11.05 3.43 2.61
CA GLU A 102 -10.11 2.84 3.56
C GLU A 102 -10.61 1.49 4.10
N SER A 103 -11.89 1.37 4.45
CA SER A 103 -12.45 0.09 4.89
C SER A 103 -12.37 -0.99 3.81
N GLN A 104 -12.67 -0.65 2.55
CA GLN A 104 -12.58 -1.59 1.42
C GLN A 104 -11.13 -2.01 1.14
N ALA A 105 -10.19 -1.06 1.17
CA ALA A 105 -8.77 -1.37 1.02
C ALA A 105 -8.25 -2.30 2.12
N LEU A 106 -8.69 -2.10 3.37
CA LEU A 106 -8.32 -2.98 4.49
C LEU A 106 -8.90 -4.39 4.32
N GLU A 107 -10.18 -4.49 3.96
CA GLU A 107 -10.84 -5.77 3.72
C GLU A 107 -10.14 -6.58 2.61
N GLY A 108 -9.80 -5.91 1.50
CA GLY A 108 -9.03 -6.51 0.42
C GLY A 108 -7.63 -6.95 0.86
N ALA A 109 -6.95 -6.13 1.66
CA ALA A 109 -5.63 -6.43 2.19
C ALA A 109 -5.62 -7.70 3.03
N VAL A 110 -6.55 -7.81 3.99
CA VAL A 110 -6.65 -8.97 4.89
C VAL A 110 -6.89 -10.26 4.09
N ARG A 111 -7.78 -10.22 3.10
CA ARG A 111 -8.04 -11.38 2.22
C ARG A 111 -6.80 -11.77 1.42
N ALA A 112 -6.16 -10.82 0.75
CA ALA A 112 -4.95 -11.09 -0.04
C ALA A 112 -3.78 -11.59 0.82
N MET A 113 -3.61 -11.05 2.03
CA MET A 113 -2.58 -11.51 2.96
C MET A 113 -2.83 -12.95 3.41
N ASN A 114 -4.07 -13.30 3.73
CA ASN A 114 -4.42 -14.66 4.14
C ASN A 114 -4.23 -15.67 2.99
N GLU A 115 -4.72 -15.34 1.80
CA GLU A 115 -4.59 -16.19 0.61
C GLU A 115 -3.13 -16.41 0.20
N ALA A 116 -2.34 -15.34 0.15
CA ALA A 116 -0.95 -15.43 -0.27
C ALA A 116 0.04 -15.72 0.88
N SER A 117 -0.47 -15.90 2.10
CA SER A 117 0.32 -16.06 3.34
C SER A 117 1.40 -14.98 3.49
N LEU A 118 1.01 -13.72 3.35
CA LEU A 118 1.92 -12.58 3.43
C LEU A 118 2.02 -12.05 4.87
N ASP A 119 3.24 -11.68 5.28
CA ASP A 119 3.46 -10.97 6.54
C ASP A 119 2.97 -9.50 6.49
N LYS A 120 2.92 -8.95 5.27
CA LYS A 120 2.67 -7.55 5.00
C LYS A 120 2.07 -7.35 3.61
N ILE A 121 1.30 -6.31 3.42
CA ILE A 121 0.90 -5.82 2.09
C ILE A 121 0.79 -4.30 2.11
N TYR A 122 0.96 -3.67 0.95
CA TYR A 122 0.71 -2.24 0.82
C TYR A 122 -0.67 -1.98 0.22
N CYS A 123 -1.31 -0.93 0.70
CA CYS A 123 -2.54 -0.42 0.13
C CYS A 123 -2.37 1.02 -0.31
N VAL A 124 -3.02 1.39 -1.40
CA VAL A 124 -3.15 2.78 -1.83
C VAL A 124 -4.63 3.10 -1.97
N THR A 125 -5.10 4.06 -1.21
CA THR A 125 -6.48 4.57 -1.33
C THR A 125 -6.46 5.88 -2.09
N THR A 126 -7.40 6.07 -3.00
CA THR A 126 -7.48 7.29 -3.81
C THR A 126 -8.87 7.91 -3.75
N VAL A 127 -8.92 9.25 -3.73
CA VAL A 127 -10.16 10.02 -3.82
C VAL A 127 -9.96 11.14 -4.82
N GLY A 128 -10.48 10.95 -6.04
CA GLY A 128 -10.15 11.80 -7.17
C GLY A 128 -8.66 11.72 -7.50
N GLY A 129 -7.98 12.87 -7.60
CA GLY A 129 -6.55 12.95 -7.89
C GLY A 129 -5.66 12.86 -6.65
N ASN A 130 -6.23 12.64 -5.46
CA ASN A 130 -5.46 12.54 -4.22
C ASN A 130 -5.30 11.09 -3.78
N PHE A 131 -4.19 10.78 -3.12
CA PHE A 131 -3.87 9.46 -2.60
C PHE A 131 -3.46 9.50 -1.14
N ARG A 132 -3.58 8.34 -0.51
CA ARG A 132 -2.91 7.98 0.73
C ARG A 132 -2.40 6.56 0.62
N ALA A 133 -1.24 6.29 1.23
CA ALA A 133 -0.60 5.00 1.14
C ALA A 133 -0.42 4.41 2.54
N TRP A 134 -0.54 3.08 2.60
CA TRP A 134 -0.66 2.33 3.82
C TRP A 134 0.19 1.08 3.75
N VAL A 135 0.63 0.62 4.91
CA VAL A 135 1.08 -0.74 5.13
C VAL A 135 0.08 -1.45 6.05
N VAL A 136 -0.19 -2.71 5.76
CA VAL A 136 -0.93 -3.61 6.62
C VAL A 136 0.01 -4.76 6.95
N GLU A 137 0.20 -5.02 8.24
CA GLU A 137 1.13 -6.05 8.74
C GLU A 137 0.38 -7.02 9.65
N SER A 138 0.80 -8.29 9.62
CA SER A 138 0.34 -9.33 10.54
C SER A 138 1.07 -9.20 11.89
N PRO A 139 0.41 -9.45 13.04
CA PRO A 139 -0.96 -9.92 13.20
C PRO A 139 -2.02 -8.81 13.33
N ASP A 140 -1.60 -7.55 13.47
CA ASP A 140 -2.49 -6.43 13.82
C ASP A 140 -3.52 -6.12 12.72
N ALA A 141 -3.20 -6.42 11.46
CA ALA A 141 -4.09 -6.32 10.31
C ALA A 141 -4.90 -5.00 10.28
N ARG A 142 -4.20 -3.87 10.40
CA ARG A 142 -4.78 -2.52 10.32
C ARG A 142 -4.04 -1.67 9.30
N LEU A 143 -4.73 -0.68 8.72
CA LEU A 143 -4.09 0.34 7.88
C LEU A 143 -3.19 1.23 8.74
N GLN A 144 -1.89 1.19 8.48
CA GLN A 144 -0.90 2.09 9.06
C GLN A 144 -0.39 3.04 7.97
N PRO A 145 -0.53 4.36 8.12
CA PRO A 145 -0.16 5.28 7.05
C PRO A 145 1.35 5.35 6.85
N LEU A 146 1.79 5.29 5.60
CA LEU A 146 3.21 5.46 5.24
C LEU A 146 3.67 6.93 5.33
N PHE A 147 2.73 7.87 5.43
CA PHE A 147 2.95 9.29 5.66
C PHE A 147 1.72 9.97 6.25
N GLY A 148 1.94 11.14 6.88
CA GLY A 148 0.88 11.87 7.55
C GLY A 148 0.51 11.27 8.93
N PRO A 149 -0.50 11.84 9.59
CA PRO A 149 -0.95 11.38 10.90
C PRO A 149 -1.64 10.01 10.83
N ASP A 150 -1.60 9.23 11.91
CA ASP A 150 -2.38 7.98 12.07
C ASP A 150 -3.84 8.29 12.43
N THR A 151 -4.55 8.89 11.48
CA THR A 151 -5.98 9.22 11.60
C THR A 151 -6.70 8.70 10.37
N GLN A 152 -7.62 7.76 10.56
CA GLN A 152 -8.43 7.20 9.48
C GLN A 152 -9.43 8.23 8.95
N ALA A 153 -9.75 8.12 7.66
CA ALA A 153 -10.70 8.94 6.94
C ALA A 153 -10.45 10.46 7.00
N ASP A 154 -9.24 10.88 7.37
CA ASP A 154 -8.86 12.30 7.38
C ASP A 154 -8.53 12.76 5.96
N ARG A 155 -9.40 13.60 5.42
CA ARG A 155 -9.23 14.23 4.11
C ARG A 155 -7.93 15.01 3.99
N ASN A 156 -7.43 15.63 5.06
CA ASN A 156 -6.22 16.45 5.03
C ASN A 156 -4.94 15.60 4.94
N SER A 157 -5.05 14.30 5.21
CA SER A 157 -3.95 13.35 5.08
C SER A 157 -3.77 12.84 3.66
N TYR A 158 -4.69 13.13 2.74
CA TYR A 158 -4.57 12.77 1.32
C TYR A 158 -3.83 13.85 0.55
N GLN A 159 -2.85 13.45 -0.24
CA GLN A 159 -2.05 14.37 -1.05
C GLN A 159 -2.34 14.20 -2.55
N PRO A 160 -2.22 15.24 -3.37
CA PRO A 160 -2.41 15.11 -4.82
C PRO A 160 -1.31 14.23 -5.43
N GLY A 161 -1.65 13.42 -6.44
CA GLY A 161 -0.68 12.59 -7.17
C GLY A 161 0.25 13.40 -8.08
N LEU A 162 -0.25 14.50 -8.64
CA LEU A 162 0.54 15.47 -9.39
C LEU A 162 0.53 16.84 -8.69
N LEU A 163 1.66 17.52 -8.74
CA LEU A 163 1.82 18.89 -8.30
C LEU A 163 2.05 19.81 -9.50
N TYR A 164 1.53 21.03 -9.40
CA TYR A 164 1.78 22.10 -10.34
C TYR A 164 2.67 23.15 -9.67
N ASP A 165 3.94 23.20 -10.07
CA ASP A 165 4.87 24.22 -9.63
C ASP A 165 4.75 25.46 -10.53
N VAL A 166 4.71 26.62 -9.88
CA VAL A 166 4.97 27.91 -10.53
C VAL A 166 6.33 28.35 -10.01
N ASP A 167 7.35 28.38 -10.88
CA ASP A 167 8.64 28.97 -10.52
C ASP A 167 8.46 30.49 -10.38
N PRO A 168 8.55 31.06 -9.17
CA PRO A 168 8.35 32.49 -8.97
C PRO A 168 9.53 33.34 -9.48
N ASN A 169 10.68 32.72 -9.76
CA ASN A 169 11.92 33.41 -10.09
C ASN A 169 12.27 33.40 -11.59
N GLN A 170 11.49 32.72 -12.42
CA GLN A 170 11.66 32.77 -13.88
C GLN A 170 10.71 33.79 -14.51
N ALA A 171 11.30 34.73 -15.28
CA ALA A 171 10.58 35.81 -15.96
C ALA A 171 9.53 35.31 -16.98
N ALA A 172 9.66 34.07 -17.43
CA ALA A 172 8.58 33.31 -18.04
C ALA A 172 8.05 32.36 -16.96
N HIS A 173 6.77 32.46 -16.61
CA HIS A 173 6.11 31.52 -15.71
C HIS A 173 6.22 30.09 -16.26
N VAL A 174 7.31 29.37 -15.96
CA VAL A 174 7.48 27.99 -16.39
C VAL A 174 6.60 27.14 -15.50
N HIS A 175 5.41 26.88 -16.03
CA HIS A 175 4.40 26.05 -15.43
C HIS A 175 4.81 24.58 -15.52
N ARG A 176 5.25 24.00 -14.40
CA ARG A 176 5.75 22.63 -14.39
C ARG A 176 4.84 21.68 -13.61
N TRP A 177 4.32 20.67 -14.30
CA TRP A 177 3.72 19.51 -13.67
C TRP A 177 4.81 18.51 -13.28
N ARG A 178 4.71 17.95 -12.08
CA ARG A 178 5.55 16.84 -11.63
C ARG A 178 4.75 15.86 -10.80
N VAL A 179 5.20 14.62 -10.75
CA VAL A 179 4.72 13.63 -9.78
C VAL A 179 5.00 14.16 -8.37
N ASN A 180 4.04 14.00 -7.46
CA ASN A 180 4.23 14.39 -6.07
C ASN A 180 5.44 13.62 -5.49
N PRO A 181 6.46 14.31 -4.95
CA PRO A 181 7.62 13.66 -4.35
C PRO A 181 7.27 12.63 -3.27
N GLU A 182 6.16 12.81 -2.56
CA GLU A 182 5.68 11.86 -1.56
C GLU A 182 5.22 10.55 -2.22
N LEU A 183 4.57 10.61 -3.38
CA LEU A 183 4.19 9.44 -4.16
C LEU A 183 5.44 8.69 -4.64
N THR A 184 6.42 9.42 -5.17
CA THR A 184 7.71 8.85 -5.57
C THR A 184 8.40 8.17 -4.39
N ARG A 185 8.42 8.81 -3.21
CA ARG A 185 9.01 8.24 -1.98
C ARG A 185 8.33 6.94 -1.57
N VAL A 186 7.00 6.91 -1.58
CA VAL A 186 6.22 5.72 -1.25
C VAL A 186 6.50 4.59 -2.24
N ILE A 187 6.51 4.89 -3.54
CA ILE A 187 6.77 3.89 -4.59
C ILE A 187 8.17 3.30 -4.44
N ASP A 188 9.18 4.15 -4.22
CA ASP A 188 10.55 3.71 -3.97
C ASP A 188 10.65 2.80 -2.73
N LEU A 189 9.95 3.17 -1.65
CA LEU A 189 9.87 2.35 -0.44
C LEU A 189 9.26 0.97 -0.73
N ILE A 190 8.15 0.93 -1.44
CA ILE A 190 7.43 -0.32 -1.75
C ILE A 190 8.28 -1.23 -2.65
N LYS A 191 8.95 -0.67 -3.67
CA LYS A 191 9.85 -1.42 -4.55
C LYS A 191 11.03 -2.03 -3.79
N TYR A 192 11.52 -1.34 -2.76
CA TYR A 192 12.66 -1.78 -1.95
C TYR A 192 12.27 -2.77 -0.84
N GLN A 193 11.11 -2.56 -0.20
CA GLN A 193 10.62 -3.38 0.91
C GLN A 193 9.39 -4.19 0.48
N PHE A 194 9.57 -5.14 -0.44
CA PHE A 194 8.46 -5.97 -0.89
C PHE A 194 8.00 -6.96 0.20
N PRO A 195 6.70 -7.29 0.27
CA PRO A 195 6.15 -8.32 1.14
C PRO A 195 6.89 -9.65 1.06
N LEU A 196 7.09 -10.30 2.21
CA LEU A 196 7.62 -11.65 2.26
C LEU A 196 6.48 -12.64 2.52
N ARG A 197 6.56 -13.81 1.90
CA ARG A 197 5.68 -14.91 2.25
C ARG A 197 6.15 -15.49 3.58
N GLN A 198 5.20 -15.76 4.47
CA GLN A 198 5.46 -16.52 5.66
C GLN A 198 5.83 -17.95 5.26
N ALA A 199 6.92 -18.47 5.81
CA ALA A 199 7.29 -19.86 5.60
C ALA A 199 6.18 -20.76 6.18
N PRO A 200 5.72 -21.77 5.45
CA PRO A 200 4.74 -22.71 5.99
C PRO A 200 5.32 -23.39 7.23
N ILE A 201 4.55 -23.43 8.31
CA ILE A 201 4.93 -24.18 9.52
C ILE A 201 4.91 -25.66 9.13
N LEU A 202 6.08 -26.27 9.04
CA LEU A 202 6.18 -27.71 8.83
C LEU A 202 5.70 -28.43 10.10
N PRO A 203 5.00 -29.58 9.99
CA PRO A 203 4.58 -30.35 11.17
C PRO A 203 5.73 -30.71 12.12
N SER A 204 6.97 -30.76 11.60
CA SER A 204 8.19 -31.00 12.37
C SER A 204 8.73 -29.78 13.13
N GLN A 205 8.15 -28.59 12.92
CA GLN A 205 8.48 -27.35 13.63
C GLN A 205 7.47 -27.04 14.75
N GLN A 206 6.98 -28.08 15.45
CA GLN A 206 6.32 -27.84 16.73
C GLN A 206 7.35 -27.16 17.65
N LEU A 207 7.17 -25.85 17.87
CA LEU A 207 7.86 -25.12 18.93
C LEU A 207 7.63 -25.91 20.22
N ASP A 208 8.73 -26.34 20.85
CA ASP A 208 8.72 -26.96 22.17
C ASP A 208 7.83 -26.11 23.08
N GLN A 209 6.61 -26.58 23.32
CA GLN A 209 5.77 -26.05 24.38
C GLN A 209 6.52 -26.40 25.66
N GLY A 210 7.08 -25.34 26.25
CA GLY A 210 8.09 -25.40 27.28
C GLY A 210 7.90 -26.53 28.27
N THR A 211 9.00 -27.22 28.48
CA THR A 211 9.35 -28.02 29.64
C THR A 211 9.17 -27.19 30.92
N MET A 212 7.93 -27.02 31.37
CA MET A 212 7.58 -26.59 32.73
C MET A 212 7.17 -27.85 33.47
N GLY A 213 7.99 -28.20 34.46
CA GLY A 213 8.02 -29.50 35.08
C GLY A 213 6.72 -29.93 35.77
N SER A 214 6.63 -31.26 35.84
CA SER A 214 6.42 -31.99 37.09
C SER A 214 4.98 -32.33 37.51
N HIS A 215 4.75 -33.65 37.52
CA HIS A 215 3.89 -34.41 38.42
C HIS A 215 2.38 -34.35 38.19
N TYR A 216 1.87 -35.32 37.41
CA TYR A 216 0.70 -36.11 37.83
C TYR A 216 0.90 -37.59 37.43
N PRO A 217 0.40 -38.55 38.24
CA PRO A 217 0.84 -39.93 38.22
C PRO A 217 0.12 -40.79 37.18
N ASP A 218 0.77 -41.92 36.87
CA ASP A 218 0.32 -43.03 36.05
C ASP A 218 -1.17 -43.38 36.24
N VAL A 219 -1.91 -43.40 35.13
CA VAL A 219 -3.18 -44.13 35.01
C VAL A 219 -2.96 -45.27 34.00
N PRO A 220 -3.29 -46.52 34.33
CA PRO A 220 -2.96 -47.65 33.49
C PRO A 220 -3.76 -47.68 32.19
N VAL A 221 -3.04 -48.04 31.13
CA VAL A 221 -3.50 -48.45 29.80
C VAL A 221 -4.57 -49.54 29.92
N ASN A 222 -5.76 -49.29 29.35
CA ASN A 222 -6.69 -50.36 29.02
C ASN A 222 -6.76 -50.51 27.49
N SER A 223 -6.16 -51.59 27.02
CA SER A 223 -6.14 -52.03 25.63
C SER A 223 -7.41 -52.83 25.29
N SER A 224 -8.13 -52.41 24.26
CA SER A 224 -9.05 -53.26 23.51
C SER A 224 -9.10 -52.74 22.06
N SER A 225 -8.34 -53.35 21.14
CA SER A 225 -8.69 -54.54 20.38
C SER A 225 -9.98 -54.38 19.56
N TRP A 226 -9.85 -53.85 18.34
CA TRP A 226 -10.64 -54.30 17.19
C TRP A 226 -9.76 -54.29 15.94
N ALA A 227 -9.08 -55.42 15.72
CA ALA A 227 -8.71 -55.84 14.39
C ALA A 227 -9.98 -56.28 13.66
N ARG A 228 -10.22 -55.77 12.46
CA ARG A 228 -11.13 -56.38 11.50
C ARG A 228 -10.51 -56.32 10.11
N THR A 229 -9.94 -57.44 9.73
CA THR A 229 -9.63 -57.86 8.36
C THR A 229 -10.87 -57.78 7.48
N HIS A 230 -10.73 -57.21 6.29
CA HIS A 230 -11.59 -57.56 5.15
C HIS A 230 -10.77 -57.57 3.87
N GLU A 231 -10.83 -58.71 3.20
CA GLU A 231 -10.18 -59.09 1.96
C GLU A 231 -10.82 -58.36 0.75
N GLN A 232 -10.00 -58.16 -0.29
CA GLN A 232 -10.43 -57.87 -1.66
C GLN A 232 -11.25 -59.02 -2.27
N PRO A 233 -12.04 -58.76 -3.33
CA PRO A 233 -11.51 -59.09 -4.66
C PRO A 233 -11.78 -58.01 -5.74
N ALA A 234 -11.02 -58.14 -6.83
CA ALA A 234 -11.03 -57.33 -8.04
C ALA A 234 -12.26 -57.55 -8.93
N ASP A 235 -12.65 -56.54 -9.72
CA ASP A 235 -12.69 -56.61 -11.20
C ASP A 235 -13.29 -55.35 -11.87
N GLN A 236 -12.75 -55.07 -13.07
CA GLN A 236 -13.35 -54.38 -14.25
C GLN A 236 -13.72 -52.89 -14.15
N ALA A 237 -12.97 -52.00 -14.82
CA ALA A 237 -13.04 -51.62 -16.25
C ALA A 237 -14.19 -50.63 -16.55
N ASP A 238 -13.84 -49.37 -16.83
CA ASP A 238 -14.15 -48.72 -18.11
C ASP A 238 -13.53 -47.31 -18.18
N MET A 239 -12.67 -47.12 -19.18
CA MET A 239 -12.21 -45.82 -19.64
C MET A 239 -13.26 -45.29 -20.61
N MET A 240 -13.85 -44.13 -20.32
CA MET A 240 -14.56 -43.34 -21.34
C MET A 240 -13.80 -42.06 -21.61
N ASP A 241 -13.21 -42.01 -22.81
CA ASP A 241 -12.88 -40.81 -23.55
C ASP A 241 -14.13 -39.92 -23.66
N MET A 242 -14.02 -38.65 -23.25
CA MET A 242 -15.02 -37.64 -23.58
C MET A 242 -14.38 -36.57 -24.46
N GLU A 243 -14.58 -36.77 -25.75
CA GLU A 243 -14.23 -35.92 -26.88
C GLU A 243 -14.98 -34.57 -26.77
N TYR A 244 -14.23 -33.47 -26.61
CA TYR A 244 -14.76 -32.11 -26.52
C TYR A 244 -14.99 -31.56 -27.93
N HIS A 245 -16.22 -31.61 -28.42
CA HIS A 245 -16.63 -30.85 -29.59
C HIS A 245 -16.69 -29.35 -29.25
N ARG A 246 -15.96 -28.57 -30.04
CA ARG A 246 -15.91 -27.10 -30.02
C ARG A 246 -16.49 -26.59 -31.33
N GLU A 247 -17.61 -25.87 -31.27
CA GLU A 247 -17.97 -24.88 -32.29
C GLU A 247 -18.61 -23.63 -31.66
N PRO A 248 -18.48 -22.46 -32.31
CA PRO A 248 -18.67 -21.15 -31.70
C PRO A 248 -20.07 -20.60 -31.95
N THR A 249 -20.52 -19.68 -31.10
CA THR A 249 -21.66 -18.81 -31.47
C THR A 249 -21.41 -17.38 -31.02
N GLU A 250 -21.53 -16.52 -32.01
CA GLU A 250 -21.37 -15.08 -31.95
C GLU A 250 -22.51 -14.39 -31.18
N GLY A 251 -22.15 -13.25 -30.59
CA GLY A 251 -22.95 -12.02 -30.67
C GLY A 251 -24.24 -11.97 -29.87
N ILE A 252 -24.20 -11.35 -28.69
CA ILE A 252 -25.37 -10.62 -28.15
C ILE A 252 -24.94 -9.27 -27.57
N SER A 253 -25.37 -8.24 -28.30
CA SER A 253 -25.59 -6.85 -27.89
C SER A 253 -26.51 -6.79 -26.67
N MET A 254 -26.18 -5.98 -25.65
CA MET A 254 -27.20 -5.42 -24.75
C MET A 254 -26.84 -4.01 -24.28
N THR A 255 -27.66 -3.08 -24.75
CA THR A 255 -27.98 -1.77 -24.16
C THR A 255 -28.56 -1.93 -22.75
N ALA A 256 -27.99 -1.27 -21.75
CA ALA A 256 -28.54 -1.22 -20.40
C ALA A 256 -29.35 0.08 -20.20
N HIS A 257 -30.66 -0.08 -20.03
CA HIS A 257 -31.56 0.93 -19.48
C HIS A 257 -31.41 0.98 -17.95
N ALA A 258 -31.38 2.20 -17.44
CA ALA A 258 -31.43 2.53 -16.02
C ALA A 258 -32.87 2.73 -15.56
N GLU A 259 -33.22 2.25 -14.35
CA GLU A 259 -34.08 2.95 -13.38
C GLU A 259 -33.75 2.47 -11.95
N PRO A 260 -33.79 3.36 -10.93
CA PRO A 260 -33.49 3.04 -9.53
C PRO A 260 -34.76 2.85 -8.68
N SER A 261 -34.71 1.96 -7.69
CA SER A 261 -35.74 1.84 -6.65
C SER A 261 -35.25 2.36 -5.31
N GLU A 262 -36.07 3.23 -4.71
CA GLU A 262 -35.97 3.83 -3.39
C GLU A 262 -36.22 2.85 -2.22
N GLY A 263 -35.74 3.25 -1.05
CA GLY A 263 -36.09 2.72 0.28
C GLY A 263 -34.82 2.51 1.12
N SER A 264 -34.73 2.85 2.40
CA SER A 264 -35.65 3.42 3.38
C SER A 264 -34.84 3.75 4.64
N ASN A 265 -35.41 4.59 5.50
CA ASN A 265 -34.80 5.27 6.64
C ASN A 265 -34.66 4.45 7.94
N LEU A 266 -33.64 4.85 8.75
CA LEU A 266 -33.51 4.85 10.24
C LEU A 266 -33.25 3.54 11.02
N PRO A 267 -32.73 3.58 12.28
CA PRO A 267 -31.99 4.63 13.01
C PRO A 267 -30.72 4.18 13.76
N GLU A 268 -30.04 5.19 14.32
CA GLU A 268 -28.92 5.20 15.27
C GLU A 268 -29.11 4.33 16.53
N ALA A 269 -27.98 3.81 17.04
CA ALA A 269 -27.83 3.47 18.46
C ALA A 269 -26.44 3.90 18.95
N SER A 270 -26.44 4.93 19.79
CA SER A 270 -25.32 5.40 20.59
C SER A 270 -25.18 4.53 21.84
N SER A 271 -23.97 4.06 22.15
CA SER A 271 -23.64 3.65 23.51
C SER A 271 -22.16 3.94 23.82
N SER A 272 -21.96 4.47 25.01
CA SER A 272 -20.71 5.02 25.54
C SER A 272 -20.39 4.34 26.87
N SER A 273 -19.12 3.98 27.11
CA SER A 273 -18.45 3.88 28.44
C SER A 273 -16.99 3.43 28.22
N LEU A 274 -15.95 4.18 28.61
CA LEU A 274 -15.32 4.43 29.93
C LEU A 274 -14.60 3.21 30.55
N THR A 275 -13.25 3.27 30.65
CA THR A 275 -12.38 2.90 31.80
C THR A 275 -10.87 3.05 31.43
N THR A 276 -10.09 4.00 31.98
CA THR A 276 -9.22 4.06 33.20
C THR A 276 -7.81 3.38 33.09
N PRO A 277 -6.70 3.92 33.67
CA PRO A 277 -5.32 3.78 33.17
C PRO A 277 -4.28 3.05 34.09
N GLY A 278 -3.12 2.70 33.49
CA GLY A 278 -1.79 2.47 34.12
C GLY A 278 -1.38 0.99 34.34
N PRO A 279 -0.08 0.61 34.49
CA PRO A 279 1.12 1.43 34.78
C PRO A 279 2.38 1.16 33.90
N SER A 280 3.40 2.02 34.13
CA SER A 280 4.70 2.14 33.46
C SER A 280 5.70 1.00 33.67
N GLY A 281 6.44 0.66 32.60
CA GLY A 281 7.67 -0.14 32.64
C GLY A 281 8.70 0.42 31.65
N THR A 282 9.93 0.59 32.11
CA THR A 282 11.06 1.26 31.44
C THR A 282 11.56 0.45 30.23
N GLN A 283 11.17 0.84 29.01
CA GLN A 283 11.65 0.25 27.76
C GLN A 283 12.84 1.06 27.20
N HIS A 284 13.86 0.35 26.73
CA HIS A 284 14.78 0.85 25.71
C HIS A 284 13.94 1.50 24.62
N ASP A 285 14.10 2.82 24.41
CA ASP A 285 13.35 3.57 23.39
C ASP A 285 13.72 3.00 22.00
N SER A 286 12.95 2.01 21.56
CA SER A 286 12.97 1.50 20.20
C SER A 286 12.60 2.67 19.31
N ILE A 287 13.54 3.11 18.47
CA ILE A 287 13.31 4.21 17.54
C ILE A 287 12.14 3.78 16.65
N THR A 288 10.98 4.40 16.85
CA THR A 288 9.71 3.86 16.35
C THR A 288 9.31 4.45 15.00
N THR A 289 10.00 5.50 14.53
CA THR A 289 9.56 6.23 13.34
C THR A 289 10.69 6.99 12.66
N VAL A 290 10.70 6.94 11.34
CA VAL A 290 11.64 7.65 10.45
C VAL A 290 10.89 8.80 9.76
N LYS A 291 11.48 10.00 9.70
CA LYS A 291 10.96 11.14 8.93
C LYS A 291 12.00 11.65 7.94
N VAL A 292 11.63 11.78 6.67
CA VAL A 292 12.48 12.47 5.68
C VAL A 292 12.30 13.98 5.82
N VAL A 293 13.40 14.72 5.86
CA VAL A 293 13.41 16.18 6.05
C VAL A 293 14.24 16.88 4.98
N LYS A 294 13.80 18.10 4.64
CA LYS A 294 14.63 19.05 3.90
C LYS A 294 15.45 19.84 4.91
N VAL A 295 16.76 19.83 4.73
CA VAL A 295 17.71 20.55 5.58
C VAL A 295 18.15 21.81 4.85
N LYS A 296 18.17 22.94 5.55
CA LYS A 296 18.67 24.22 5.06
C LYS A 296 19.96 24.56 5.80
N LYS A 297 21.03 24.84 5.07
CA LYS A 297 22.28 25.34 5.62
C LYS A 297 22.16 26.85 5.95
N ILE A 298 22.58 27.21 7.14
CA ILE A 298 22.66 28.58 7.65
C ILE A 298 24.15 28.88 7.81
N PRO A 299 24.76 29.61 6.86
CA PRO A 299 26.18 29.89 6.89
C PRO A 299 26.52 30.94 7.95
N HIS A 300 27.58 30.71 8.71
CA HIS A 300 28.09 31.67 9.69
C HIS A 300 29.51 32.10 9.34
N ARG A 301 29.88 33.36 9.65
CA ARG A 301 31.21 33.90 9.35
C ARG A 301 32.28 33.54 10.39
N LEU A 302 31.87 33.38 11.65
CA LEU A 302 32.76 33.23 12.81
C LEU A 302 32.47 31.97 13.63
N HIS A 303 31.46 31.19 13.24
CA HIS A 303 30.99 29.99 13.92
C HIS A 303 30.79 28.87 12.89
N PRO A 304 30.76 27.59 13.32
CA PRO A 304 30.38 26.50 12.44
C PRO A 304 28.98 26.74 11.84
N ASP A 305 28.81 26.32 10.59
CA ASP A 305 27.52 26.42 9.91
C ASP A 305 26.46 25.57 10.62
N GLU A 306 25.25 26.10 10.62
CA GLU A 306 24.09 25.47 11.24
C GLU A 306 23.17 24.87 10.17
N TYR A 307 22.45 23.81 10.53
CA TYR A 307 21.58 23.05 9.65
C TYR A 307 20.19 22.99 10.25
N GLU A 308 19.25 23.66 9.61
CA GLU A 308 17.87 23.81 10.06
C GLU A 308 16.92 22.87 9.33
N PHE A 309 15.99 22.25 10.07
CA PHE A 309 14.90 21.46 9.49
C PHE A 309 13.64 21.52 10.37
N THR A 310 12.50 21.12 9.82
CA THR A 310 11.23 21.07 10.55
C THR A 310 10.93 19.66 11.05
N ASP A 311 10.83 19.50 12.38
CA ASP A 311 10.57 18.22 13.03
C ASP A 311 9.13 17.70 12.81
N VAL A 312 8.81 16.50 13.33
CA VAL A 312 7.46 15.90 13.19
C VAL A 312 6.34 16.75 13.77
N ARG A 313 6.64 17.62 14.74
CA ARG A 313 5.66 18.49 15.41
C ARG A 313 5.56 19.87 14.75
N GLY A 314 6.22 20.07 13.60
CA GLY A 314 6.25 21.36 12.92
C GLY A 314 7.20 22.37 13.56
N LYS A 315 8.00 21.98 14.57
CA LYS A 315 8.95 22.88 15.21
C LYS A 315 10.25 22.88 14.43
N GLN A 316 10.82 24.07 14.23
CA GLN A 316 12.16 24.17 13.66
C GLN A 316 13.22 23.70 14.66
N ARG A 317 14.15 22.90 14.15
CA ARG A 317 15.32 22.40 14.85
C ARG A 317 16.56 22.83 14.09
N THR A 318 17.58 23.18 14.85
CA THR A 318 18.88 23.56 14.34
C THR A 318 19.90 22.58 14.87
N THR A 319 20.78 22.14 13.99
CA THR A 319 21.79 21.09 14.23
C THR A 319 23.11 21.48 13.58
N ARG A 320 24.17 20.73 13.86
CA ARG A 320 25.49 20.87 13.24
C ARG A 320 25.80 19.67 12.36
N LEU A 321 26.71 19.81 11.40
CA LEU A 321 27.06 18.75 10.44
C LEU A 321 27.50 17.44 11.11
N ASP A 322 28.21 17.53 12.23
CA ASP A 322 28.72 16.40 13.01
C ASP A 322 27.64 15.62 13.77
N GLU A 323 26.44 16.20 13.91
CA GLU A 323 25.27 15.50 14.48
C GLU A 323 24.54 14.62 13.45
N TRP A 324 24.99 14.63 12.18
CA TRP A 324 24.39 13.84 11.10
C TRP A 324 25.32 12.71 10.65
N ASP A 325 24.89 11.48 10.88
CA ASP A 325 25.57 10.29 10.37
C ASP A 325 25.38 10.16 8.86
N LEU A 326 26.44 9.89 8.11
CA LEU A 326 26.29 9.48 6.72
C LEU A 326 26.07 7.96 6.68
N ARG A 327 24.89 7.53 6.22
CA ARG A 327 24.52 6.11 6.07
C ARG A 327 24.23 5.78 4.61
N GLN A 328 24.43 4.52 4.23
CA GLN A 328 23.93 3.98 2.98
C GLN A 328 22.59 3.31 3.22
N ILE A 329 21.52 3.86 2.65
CA ILE A 329 20.17 3.32 2.77
C ILE A 329 19.63 3.16 1.37
N ALA A 330 19.29 1.93 0.99
CA ALA A 330 18.84 1.58 -0.36
C ALA A 330 19.82 2.06 -1.47
N GLY A 331 21.12 1.92 -1.23
CA GLY A 331 22.18 2.29 -2.19
C GLY A 331 22.34 3.80 -2.43
N ARG A 332 21.68 4.65 -1.62
CA ARG A 332 21.84 6.10 -1.64
C ARG A 332 22.49 6.55 -0.33
N SER A 333 23.39 7.53 -0.46
CA SER A 333 23.94 8.25 0.68
C SER A 333 22.85 9.11 1.33
N VAL A 334 22.58 8.87 2.61
CA VAL A 334 21.59 9.60 3.41
C VAL A 334 22.28 10.14 4.64
N ARG A 335 22.07 11.42 4.95
CA ARG A 335 22.43 11.98 6.26
C ARG A 335 21.31 11.70 7.24
N VAL A 336 21.64 11.10 8.38
CA VAL A 336 20.71 10.66 9.41
C VAL A 336 21.01 11.38 10.72
N TYR A 337 20.02 12.11 11.22
CA TYR A 337 20.04 12.69 12.56
C TYR A 337 19.16 11.86 13.49
N VAL A 338 19.76 11.31 14.55
CA VAL A 338 19.06 10.45 15.52
C VAL A 338 18.56 11.31 16.69
N GLY A 339 17.26 11.57 16.72
CA GLY A 339 16.59 12.17 17.87
C GLY A 339 16.18 11.13 18.91
N ARG A 340 15.63 11.60 20.04
CA ARG A 340 15.27 10.75 21.20
C ARG A 340 14.34 9.55 20.88
N LYS A 341 13.43 9.68 19.92
CA LYS A 341 12.48 8.63 19.51
C LYS A 341 12.28 8.53 17.99
N MET A 342 13.07 9.28 17.23
CA MET A 342 12.83 9.55 15.81
C MET A 342 14.17 9.61 15.08
N GLU A 343 14.27 9.00 13.92
CA GLU A 343 15.34 9.30 12.97
C GLU A 343 14.86 10.29 11.91
N TYR A 344 15.71 11.25 11.58
CA TYR A 344 15.47 12.22 10.53
C TYR A 344 16.45 11.99 9.38
N TRP A 345 15.91 11.73 8.20
CA TRP A 345 16.71 11.37 7.03
C TRP A 345 16.73 12.50 6.02
N CYS A 346 17.90 12.80 5.47
CA CYS A 346 18.07 13.80 4.43
C CYS A 346 18.90 13.23 3.27
N TYR A 347 18.27 13.10 2.10
CA TYR A 347 18.89 12.58 0.88
C TYR A 347 19.65 13.64 0.07
N GLN A 348 19.38 14.92 0.32
CA GLN A 348 20.00 16.06 -0.35
C GLN A 348 20.52 17.02 0.71
N PHE A 349 21.59 16.59 1.40
CA PHE A 349 22.19 17.41 2.45
C PHE A 349 22.94 18.57 1.80
N PRO A 350 22.66 19.83 2.17
CA PRO A 350 23.38 20.97 1.62
C PRO A 350 24.84 20.95 2.10
N GLU A 351 25.79 21.09 1.17
CA GLU A 351 27.23 21.12 1.47
C GLU A 351 27.66 22.41 2.16
#